data_AF-A0A661J5A8-F1
#
_entry.id   AF-A0A661J5A8-F1
#
_cell.length_a   1.000
_cell.length_b   1.000
_cell.length_c   1.000
_cell.angle_alpha   90.00
_cell.angle_beta   90.00
_cell.angle_gamma   90.00
#
_symmetry.space_group_name_H-M   'P 1'
#
loop_
_entity.id
_entity.type
_entity.pdbx_description
1 polymer ?
#
loop_
_entity_poly.entity_id
_entity_poly.type
_entity_poly.pdbx_seq_one_letter_code
_entity_poly.pdbx_strand_id
1 'polypeptide(L)' 'MEKWDEELVARLLPRSEELRQYIEEHQRYEEQLEKFSQRPYLTTEEEMEKKRIQKLKLAGRDKIEAILAKHR' A
#
# COMPACT_ATOMS: atom_id res chain seq x y z
N MET A 1 4.58 -5.19 -6.35
CA MET A 1 5.64 -5.79 -5.51
C MET A 1 6.49 -6.67 -6.41
N GLU A 2 7.79 -6.82 -6.13
CA GLU A 2 8.54 -7.88 -6.78
C GLU A 2 7.98 -9.23 -6.31
N LYS A 3 7.99 -10.26 -7.17
CA LYS A 3 7.49 -11.60 -6.79
C LYS A 3 8.14 -12.15 -5.51
N TRP A 4 9.37 -11.74 -5.24
CA TRP A 4 10.13 -12.10 -4.05
C TRP A 4 9.57 -11.45 -2.77
N ASP A 5 9.01 -10.24 -2.86
CA ASP A 5 8.37 -9.58 -1.74
C ASP A 5 7.06 -10.27 -1.38
N GLU A 6 6.32 -10.80 -2.36
CA GLU A 6 5.05 -11.52 -2.13
C GLU A 6 5.25 -12.81 -1.30
N GLU A 7 6.29 -13.60 -1.61
CA GLU A 7 6.61 -14.82 -0.86
C GLU A 7 7.09 -14.52 0.56
N LEU A 8 7.93 -13.48 0.71
CA LEU A 8 8.44 -13.06 2.01
C LEU A 8 7.30 -12.49 2.88
N VAL A 9 6.40 -11.70 2.29
CA VAL A 9 5.18 -11.21 2.93
C VAL A 9 4.30 -12.38 3.38
N ALA A 10 4.04 -13.38 2.52
CA ALA A 10 3.24 -14.55 2.88
C ALA A 10 3.82 -15.33 4.08
N ARG A 11 5.16 -15.42 4.17
CA ARG A 11 5.84 -16.10 5.28
C ARG A 11 5.82 -15.28 6.58
N LEU A 12 5.89 -13.96 6.49
CA LEU A 12 5.96 -13.06 7.65
C LEU A 12 4.58 -12.61 8.16
N LEU A 13 3.55 -12.62 7.31
CA LEU A 13 2.17 -12.28 7.64
C LEU A 13 1.66 -12.97 8.92
N PRO A 14 1.86 -14.30 9.12
CA PRO A 14 1.42 -14.98 10.34
C PRO A 14 2.20 -14.60 11.61
N ARG A 15 3.37 -13.97 11.45
CA ARG A 15 4.33 -13.70 12.53
C ARG A 15 4.46 -12.22 12.85
N SER A 16 3.96 -11.34 11.98
CA SER A 16 4.08 -9.90 12.10
C SER A 16 2.71 -9.25 11.87
N GLU A 17 2.05 -8.92 12.98
CA GLU A 17 0.80 -8.15 12.96
C GLU A 17 1.03 -6.75 12.35
N GLU A 18 2.20 -6.16 12.58
CA GLU A 18 2.58 -4.88 11.99
C GLU A 18 2.66 -4.95 10.45
N LEU A 19 3.27 -6.00 9.89
CA LEU A 19 3.30 -6.20 8.44
C LEU A 19 1.89 -6.37 7.89
N ARG A 20 1.05 -7.14 8.58
CA ARG A 20 -0.35 -7.36 8.20
C ARG A 20 -1.11 -6.04 8.12
N GLN A 21 -0.98 -5.18 9.12
CA GLN A 21 -1.62 -3.86 9.14
C GLN A 21 -1.21 -3.01 7.94
N TYR A 22 0.09 -2.91 7.64
CA TYR A 22 0.55 -2.11 6.50
C TYR A 22 0.09 -2.69 5.14
N ILE A 23 -0.01 -4.01 5.02
CA ILE A 23 -0.53 -4.67 3.81
C ILE A 23 -2.03 -4.38 3.64
N GLU A 24 -2.82 -4.48 4.71
CA GLU A 24 -4.25 -4.14 4.69
C GLU A 24 -4.46 -2.65 4.35
N GLU A 25 -3.67 -1.74 4.93
CA GLU A 25 -3.69 -0.33 4.58
C GLU A 25 -3.31 -0.09 3.11
N HIS A 26 -2.27 -0.76 2.61
CA HIS A 26 -1.85 -0.64 1.21
C HIS A 26 -2.98 -1.07 0.26
N GLN A 27 -3.65 -2.19 0.53
CA GLN A 27 -4.81 -2.64 -0.25
C GLN A 27 -5.96 -1.64 -0.17
N ARG A 28 -6.27 -1.12 1.02
CA ARG A 28 -7.32 -0.12 1.19
C ARG A 28 -7.02 1.19 0.42
N TYR A 29 -5.76 1.61 0.34
CA TYR A 29 -5.37 2.76 -0.48
C TYR A 29 -5.46 2.44 -1.98
N GLU A 30 -5.12 1.23 -2.40
CA GLU A 30 -5.30 0.74 -3.78
C GLU A 30 -6.77 0.84 -4.22
N GLU A 31 -7.69 0.31 -3.41
CA GLU A 31 -9.13 0.36 -3.70
C GLU A 31 -9.66 1.80 -3.79
N GLN A 32 -9.19 2.69 -2.91
CA GLN A 32 -9.58 4.11 -2.97
C GLN A 32 -9.05 4.79 -4.24
N LEU A 33 -7.82 4.51 -4.65
CA LEU A 33 -7.25 5.03 -5.90
C LEU A 33 -7.95 4.47 -7.14
N GLU A 34 -8.42 3.24 -7.08
CA GLU A 34 -9.20 2.64 -8.16
C GLU A 34 -10.54 3.36 -8.33
N LYS A 35 -11.23 3.69 -7.23
CA LYS A 35 -12.47 4.50 -7.27
C LYS A 35 -12.26 5.86 -7.93
N PHE A 36 -11.11 6.50 -7.71
CA PHE A 36 -10.76 7.74 -8.40
C PHE A 36 -10.37 7.52 -9.87
N SER A 37 -9.76 6.38 -10.20
CA SER A 37 -9.33 6.06 -11.56
C SER A 37 -10.49 5.65 -12.47
N GLN A 38 -11.58 5.11 -11.91
CA GLN A 38 -12.81 4.80 -12.64
C GLN A 38 -13.62 6.03 -13.03
N ARG A 39 -13.34 7.20 -12.43
CA ARG A 39 -14.05 8.44 -12.73
C ARG A 39 -13.43 9.11 -13.97
N PRO A 40 -14.25 9.55 -14.94
CA PRO A 40 -13.75 10.18 -16.16
C PRO A 40 -13.11 11.55 -15.90
N TYR A 41 -13.53 12.25 -14.84
CA TYR A 41 -12.98 13.52 -14.40
C TYR A 41 -12.98 13.56 -12.87
N LEU A 42 -11.98 14.25 -12.30
CA LEU A 42 -11.87 14.50 -10.86
C LEU A 42 -11.96 16.00 -10.61
N THR A 43 -12.59 16.38 -9.49
CA THR A 43 -12.51 17.76 -9.00
C THR A 43 -11.12 18.06 -8.45
N THR A 44 -10.78 19.34 -8.27
CA THR A 44 -9.51 19.74 -7.65
C THR A 44 -9.30 19.09 -6.28
N GLU A 45 -10.37 19.00 -5.47
CA GLU A 45 -10.32 18.36 -4.15
C GLU A 45 -10.04 16.86 -4.26
N GLU A 46 -10.66 16.19 -5.23
CA GLU A 46 -10.45 14.76 -5.47
C GLU A 46 -9.05 14.48 -6.04
N GLU A 47 -8.50 15.34 -6.87
CA GLU A 47 -7.10 15.23 -7.31
C GLU A 47 -6.12 15.40 -6.14
N MET A 48 -6.40 16.34 -5.25
CA MET A 48 -5.60 16.53 -4.04
C MET A 48 -5.68 15.30 -3.13
N GLU A 49 -6.87 14.74 -2.93
CA GLU A 49 -7.05 13.54 -2.12
C GLU A 49 -6.40 12.31 -2.76
N LYS A 50 -6.54 12.14 -4.09
CA LYS A 50 -5.83 11.09 -4.84
C LYS A 50 -4.32 11.19 -4.63
N LYS A 51 -3.73 12.39 -4.73
CA LYS A 51 -2.30 12.62 -4.47
C LYS A 51 -1.93 12.32 -3.01
N ARG A 52 -2.79 12.67 -2.05
CA ARG A 52 -2.59 12.34 -0.64
C ARG A 52 -2.55 10.83 -0.42
N ILE A 53 -3.51 10.10 -0.96
CA ILE A 53 -3.60 8.64 -0.85
C ILE A 53 -2.40 7.97 -1.53
N GLN A 54 -1.95 8.46 -2.69
CA GLN A 54 -0.72 7.98 -3.33
C GLN A 54 0.50 8.11 -2.43
N LYS A 55 0.64 9.25 -1.73
CA LYS A 55 1.74 9.44 -0.76
C LYS A 55 1.63 8.51 0.44
N LEU A 56 0.42 8.32 0.99
CA LEU A 56 0.18 7.37 2.09
C LEU A 56 0.50 5.94 1.68
N LYS A 57 0.08 5.54 0.47
CA LYS A 57 0.39 4.23 -0.10
C LYS A 57 1.90 4.04 -0.27
N LEU A 58 2.62 5.05 -0.75
CA LEU A 58 4.08 5.02 -0.88
C LEU A 58 4.75 4.85 0.48
N ALA A 59 4.36 5.65 1.49
CA ALA A 59 4.90 5.52 2.84
C ALA A 59 4.62 4.14 3.47
N GLY A 60 3.42 3.59 3.26
CA GLY A 60 3.08 2.23 3.70
C GLY A 60 3.94 1.16 3.02
N ARG A 61 4.21 1.32 1.72
CA ARG A 61 5.16 0.47 0.99
C ARG A 61 6.57 0.58 1.57
N ASP A 62 7.07 1.78 1.86
CA ASP A 62 8.40 1.96 2.45
C ASP A 62 8.51 1.25 3.82
N LYS A 63 7.42 1.24 4.61
CA LYS A 63 7.34 0.48 5.87
C LYS A 63 7.39 -1.02 5.64
N ILE A 64 6.64 -1.52 4.66
CA ILE A 64 6.67 -2.94 4.26
C ILE A 64 8.10 -3.32 3.85
N GLU A 65 8.72 -2.57 2.93
CA GLU A 65 10.08 -2.82 2.45
C GLU A 65 11.10 -2.79 3.61
N ALA A 66 10.97 -1.86 4.56
CA ALA A 66 11.84 -1.81 5.74
C ALA A 66 11.68 -3.03 6.66
N ILE A 67 10.47 -3.58 6.79
CA ILE A 67 10.23 -4.83 7.53
C ILE A 67 10.84 -6.00 6.78
N LEU A 68 10.59 -6.11 5.47
CA LEU A 68 11.12 -7.17 4.62
C LEU A 68 12.66 -7.16 4.60
N ALA A 69 13.28 -5.98 4.55
CA ALA A 69 14.73 -5.82 4.57
C ALA A 69 15.39 -6.35 5.85
N LYS A 70 14.69 -6.34 7.00
CA LYS A 70 15.20 -6.93 8.26
C LYS A 70 15.21 -8.47 8.25
N HIS A 71 14.48 -9.08 7.31
CA HIS A 71 14.33 -10.53 7.18
C HIS A 71 15.01 -11.09 5.92
N ARG A 72 15.68 -10.24 5.14
CA ARG A 72 16.63 -10.63 4.07
C ARG A 72 18.01 -10.88 4.67
#